data_AF-A0ABD2MIA4-F1
#
_entry.id   AF-A0ABD2MIA4-F1
#
_cell.length_a   1.000
_cell.length_b   1.000
_cell.length_c   1.000
_cell.angle_alpha   90.00
_cell.angle_beta   90.00
_cell.angle_gamma   90.00
#
_symmetry.space_group_name_H-M   'P 1'
#
loop_
_entity.id
_entity.type
_entity.pdbx_description
1 polymer ?
#
loop_
_entity_poly.entity_id
_entity_poly.type
_entity_poly.pdbx_seq_one_letter_code
_entity_poly.pdbx_strand_id
1 'polypeptide(L)'
;MFLNLMNDLETVLATNKAFLLSEWVKSARQLGSTPEEKDWFEYNARNQITLWGPNGEIMNYAIKQWSGVVSDFLLPRWKVFLEYSNETLVQNESFNDTYIKEKMFEAVEEPFTFKKSVFLEGAKGDIIDIVTTKQEEWIELFDKLTTLKKKDLNGIFISNFSDLRGFTDQVSFTDFDDIGVEMVL
;
A
#
# COMPACT_ATOMS: atom_id res chain seq x y z
N MET A 1 0.30 -8.38 -10.50
CA MET A 1 0.38 -7.07 -11.20
C MET A 1 0.36 -5.92 -10.20
N PHE A 2 -0.73 -5.72 -9.45
CA PHE A 2 -0.86 -4.59 -8.52
C PHE A 2 0.26 -4.51 -7.46
N LEU A 3 0.63 -5.62 -6.82
CA LEU A 3 1.73 -5.63 -5.84
C LEU A 3 3.09 -5.26 -6.46
N ASN A 4 3.30 -5.53 -7.75
CA ASN A 4 4.53 -5.13 -8.42
C ASN A 4 4.56 -3.61 -8.63
N LEU A 5 3.41 -2.99 -8.96
CA LEU A 5 3.27 -1.54 -9.04
C LEU A 5 3.67 -0.85 -7.73
N MET A 6 3.24 -1.41 -6.60
CA MET A 6 3.59 -0.90 -5.29
C MET A 6 5.09 -1.03 -4.98
N ASN A 7 5.74 -2.13 -5.40
CA ASN A 7 7.20 -2.27 -5.29
C ASN A 7 7.95 -1.28 -6.19
N ASP A 8 7.45 -1.02 -7.39
CA ASP A 8 8.05 -0.03 -8.29
C ASP A 8 7.87 1.40 -7.74
N LEU A 9 6.71 1.71 -7.16
CA LEU A 9 6.45 2.97 -6.46
C LEU A 9 7.43 3.17 -5.29
N GLU A 10 7.63 2.15 -4.45
CA GLU A 10 8.63 2.17 -3.38
C GLU A 10 10.02 2.50 -3.93
N THR A 11 10.40 1.87 -5.05
CA THR A 11 11.72 2.08 -5.68
C THR A 11 11.89 3.53 -6.14
N VAL A 12 10.86 4.12 -6.75
CA VAL A 12 10.88 5.54 -7.17
C VAL A 12 10.97 6.47 -5.97
N LEU A 13 10.17 6.24 -4.92
CA LEU A 13 10.16 7.09 -3.73
C LEU A 13 11.50 7.05 -2.97
N ALA A 14 12.19 5.91 -2.99
CA ALA A 14 13.49 5.74 -2.35
C ALA A 14 14.61 6.61 -2.97
N THR A 15 14.40 7.19 -4.16
CA THR A 15 15.40 8.01 -4.87
C THR A 15 15.56 9.43 -4.33
N ASN A 16 14.66 9.89 -3.46
CA ASN A 16 14.67 11.26 -2.99
C ASN A 16 14.40 11.35 -1.48
N LYS A 17 15.30 12.05 -0.77
CA LYS A 17 15.25 12.23 0.69
C LYS A 17 13.93 12.81 1.19
N ALA A 18 13.27 13.65 0.40
CA ALA A 18 11.98 14.25 0.76
C ALA A 18 10.84 13.23 0.88
N PHE A 19 11.02 12.03 0.32
CA PHE A 19 10.03 10.95 0.34
C PHE A 19 10.47 9.77 1.21
N LEU A 20 11.45 9.93 2.11
CA LEU A 20 11.89 8.85 2.99
C LEU A 20 11.23 8.95 4.37
N LEU A 21 10.56 7.88 4.80
CA LEU A 21 10.07 7.75 6.17
C LEU A 21 11.20 7.90 7.21
N SER A 22 12.41 7.44 6.85
CA SER A 22 13.57 7.50 7.74
C SER A 22 13.94 8.93 8.14
N GLU A 23 13.79 9.92 7.25
CA GLU A 23 14.11 11.33 7.57
C GLU A 23 13.07 11.92 8.54
N TRP A 24 11.79 11.56 8.38
CA TRP A 24 10.72 11.95 9.30
C TRP A 24 10.92 11.36 10.70
N VAL A 25 11.11 10.05 10.78
CA VAL A 25 11.30 9.34 12.05
C VAL A 25 12.60 9.79 12.74
N LYS A 26 13.68 9.98 11.98
CA LYS A 26 14.94 10.50 12.52
C LYS A 26 14.76 11.89 13.13
N SER A 27 14.01 12.78 12.47
CA SER A 27 13.72 14.12 12.99
C SER A 27 12.92 14.04 14.29
N ALA A 28 11.91 13.18 14.36
CA ALA A 28 11.13 12.96 15.59
C ALA A 28 12.02 12.46 16.75
N ARG A 29 12.87 11.45 16.50
CA ARG A 29 13.81 10.95 17.51
C ARG A 29 14.85 11.97 17.95
N GLN A 30 15.19 12.99 17.15
CA GLN A 30 16.13 14.03 17.56
C GLN A 30 15.54 14.96 18.65
N LEU A 31 14.22 14.96 18.83
CA LEU A 31 13.55 15.74 19.87
C LEU A 31 13.64 15.09 21.27
N GLY A 32 13.94 13.78 21.34
CA GLY A 32 14.04 13.04 22.60
C GLY A 32 15.44 13.06 23.19
N SER A 33 15.54 13.22 24.51
CA SER A 33 16.82 13.24 25.24
C SER A 33 17.23 11.86 25.72
N THR A 34 16.29 11.01 26.14
CA THR A 34 16.55 9.62 26.56
C THR A 34 16.14 8.61 25.49
N PRO A 35 16.67 7.37 25.50
CA PRO A 35 16.22 6.31 24.59
C PRO A 35 14.70 6.10 24.60
N GLU A 36 14.08 6.17 25.77
CA GLU A 36 12.64 6.01 25.97
C GLU A 36 11.86 7.15 25.32
N GLU A 37 12.29 8.40 25.49
CA GLU A 37 11.65 9.55 24.83
C GLU A 37 11.78 9.47 23.30
N LYS A 38 12.92 9.00 22.79
CA LYS A 38 13.13 8.82 21.34
C LYS A 38 12.19 7.78 20.77
N ASP A 39 12.04 6.65 21.47
CA ASP A 39 11.11 5.60 21.08
C ASP A 39 9.66 6.11 21.13
N TRP A 40 9.31 6.94 22.13
CA TRP A 40 7.99 7.57 22.21
C TRP A 40 7.73 8.53 21.04
N PHE A 41 8.70 9.37 20.67
CA PHE A 41 8.53 10.28 19.54
C PHE A 41 8.49 9.55 18.20
N GLU A 42 9.21 8.44 18.04
CA GLU A 42 9.08 7.58 16.86
C GLU A 42 7.67 6.97 16.76
N TYR A 43 7.14 6.42 17.86
CA TYR A 43 5.75 5.95 17.88
C TYR A 43 4.79 7.06 17.45
N ASN A 44 4.90 8.25 18.04
CA ASN A 44 4.01 9.37 17.73
C ASN A 44 4.13 9.78 16.25
N ALA A 45 5.34 9.81 15.71
CA ALA A 45 5.62 10.15 14.33
C ALA A 45 5.01 9.14 13.35
N ARG A 46 5.04 7.84 13.67
CA ARG A 46 4.43 6.77 12.88
C ARG A 46 2.91 6.82 13.00
N ASN A 47 2.39 6.89 14.23
CA ASN A 47 0.97 6.96 14.52
C ASN A 47 0.29 8.13 13.81
N GLN A 48 0.90 9.33 13.84
CA GLN A 48 0.35 10.53 13.21
C GLN A 48 0.14 10.38 11.69
N ILE A 49 0.96 9.59 10.99
CA ILE A 49 0.85 9.41 9.54
C ILE A 49 0.10 8.13 9.14
N THR A 50 -0.40 7.35 10.11
CA THR A 50 -1.17 6.12 9.85
C THR A 50 -2.46 6.10 10.66
N LEU A 51 -2.42 5.59 11.90
CA LEU A 51 -3.59 5.32 12.74
C LEU A 51 -4.27 6.60 13.25
N TRP A 52 -3.51 7.68 13.40
CA TRP A 52 -3.89 8.98 14.00
C TRP A 52 -4.34 8.92 15.47
N GLY A 53 -4.49 7.73 16.03
CA GLY A 53 -4.68 7.45 17.45
C GLY A 53 -4.38 5.98 17.75
N PRO A 54 -4.40 5.57 19.03
CA PRO A 54 -3.92 4.25 19.45
C PRO A 54 -4.69 3.07 18.84
N ASN A 55 -5.94 3.26 18.39
CA ASN A 55 -6.77 2.21 17.82
C ASN A 55 -7.22 2.51 16.39
N GLY A 56 -6.55 3.43 15.68
CA GLY A 56 -6.93 3.77 14.31
C GLY A 56 -8.11 4.73 14.19
N GLU A 57 -8.30 5.64 15.16
CA GLU A 57 -9.47 6.52 15.28
C GLU A 57 -9.72 7.37 14.03
N ILE A 58 -8.67 7.78 13.29
CA ILE A 58 -8.81 8.48 12.01
C ILE A 58 -7.77 7.93 11.02
N MET A 59 -7.87 6.63 10.78
CA MET A 59 -6.99 5.88 9.89
C MET A 59 -6.72 6.61 8.56
N ASN A 60 -5.45 6.66 8.17
CA ASN A 60 -4.94 7.17 6.90
C ASN A 60 -5.18 8.67 6.61
N TYR A 61 -5.77 9.43 7.53
CA TYR A 61 -6.02 10.86 7.35
C TYR A 61 -4.78 11.67 6.91
N ALA A 62 -3.63 11.32 7.46
CA ALA A 62 -2.36 11.95 7.14
C ALA A 62 -1.35 10.99 6.52
N ILE A 63 -1.82 9.99 5.78
CA ILE A 63 -0.91 9.07 5.08
C ILE A 63 -0.02 9.79 4.08
N LYS A 64 1.16 9.20 3.83
CA LYS A 64 2.19 9.77 2.96
C LYS A 64 2.64 8.71 1.96
N GLN A 65 2.81 9.12 0.72
CA GLN A 65 3.50 8.33 -0.30
C GLN A 65 5.01 8.43 -0.07
N TRP A 66 5.49 7.78 0.98
CA TRP A 66 6.91 7.74 1.34
C TRP A 66 7.46 6.33 1.22
N SER A 67 8.72 6.23 0.79
CA SER A 67 9.51 5.02 0.91
C SER A 67 9.58 4.60 2.38
N GLY A 68 9.37 3.31 2.64
CA GLY A 68 9.18 2.77 3.97
C GLY A 68 7.71 2.78 4.44
N VAL A 69 6.90 3.78 4.09
CA VAL A 69 5.44 3.71 4.31
C VAL A 69 4.83 2.78 3.26
N VAL A 70 5.24 2.91 1.99
CA VAL A 70 4.77 2.03 0.92
C VAL A 70 5.21 0.59 1.19
N SER A 71 6.50 0.33 1.44
CA SER A 71 7.00 -1.03 1.66
C SER A 71 6.51 -1.70 2.95
N ASP A 72 6.42 -0.96 4.07
CA ASP A 72 6.21 -1.56 5.39
C ASP A 72 4.79 -1.40 5.92
N PHE A 73 3.97 -0.54 5.31
CA PHE A 73 2.58 -0.30 5.73
C PHE A 73 1.58 -0.59 4.60
N LEU A 74 1.67 0.12 3.47
CA LEU A 74 0.66 -0.01 2.41
C LEU A 74 0.74 -1.35 1.68
N LEU A 75 1.93 -1.78 1.26
CA LEU A 75 2.10 -3.03 0.51
C LEU A 75 1.67 -4.26 1.33
N PRO A 76 2.02 -4.43 2.61
CA PRO A 76 1.53 -5.54 3.42
C PRO A 76 0.02 -5.50 3.63
N ARG A 77 -0.61 -4.32 3.81
CA ARG A 77 -2.08 -4.19 3.89
C ARG A 77 -2.75 -4.71 2.62
N TRP A 78 -2.24 -4.31 1.45
CA TRP A 78 -2.74 -4.79 0.17
C TRP A 78 -2.54 -6.29 -0.05
N LYS A 79 -1.44 -6.88 0.47
CA LYS A 79 -1.26 -8.34 0.45
C LYS A 79 -2.33 -9.04 1.27
N VAL A 80 -2.53 -8.61 2.51
CA VAL A 80 -3.55 -9.18 3.41
C VAL A 80 -4.94 -9.10 2.78
N PHE A 81 -5.29 -7.94 2.21
CA PHE A 81 -6.56 -7.76 1.50
C PHE A 81 -6.70 -8.69 0.29
N LEU A 82 -5.73 -8.67 -0.64
CA LEU A 82 -5.82 -9.45 -1.88
C LEU A 82 -5.81 -10.96 -1.64
N GLU A 83 -5.04 -11.43 -0.65
CA GLU A 83 -5.03 -12.84 -0.25
C GLU A 83 -6.41 -13.25 0.27
N TYR A 84 -6.99 -12.48 1.19
CA TYR A 84 -8.31 -12.77 1.73
C TYR A 84 -9.42 -12.69 0.67
N SER A 85 -9.41 -11.66 -0.19
CA SER A 85 -10.37 -11.56 -1.30
C SER A 85 -10.28 -12.77 -2.25
N ASN A 86 -9.07 -13.27 -2.52
CA ASN A 86 -8.91 -14.45 -3.36
C ASN A 86 -9.40 -15.72 -2.67
N GLU A 87 -9.17 -15.87 -1.36
CA GLU A 87 -9.67 -16.99 -0.56
C GLU A 87 -11.20 -17.04 -0.57
N THR A 88 -11.88 -15.93 -0.27
CA THR A 88 -13.35 -15.87 -0.23
C THR A 88 -13.96 -16.13 -1.61
N LEU A 89 -13.33 -15.61 -2.67
CA LEU A 89 -13.73 -15.87 -4.05
C LEU A 89 -13.64 -17.35 -4.42
N VAL A 90 -12.52 -18.01 -4.12
CA VAL A 90 -12.31 -19.43 -4.44
C VAL A 90 -13.26 -20.33 -3.64
N GLN A 91 -13.55 -19.95 -2.40
CA GLN A 91 -14.44 -20.70 -1.50
C GLN A 91 -15.93 -20.36 -1.70
N ASN A 92 -16.24 -19.33 -2.50
CA ASN A 92 -17.59 -18.80 -2.71
C ASN A 92 -18.25 -18.38 -1.38
N GLU A 93 -17.47 -17.77 -0.51
CA GLU A 93 -17.91 -17.20 0.78
C GLU A 93 -18.14 -15.70 0.66
N SER A 94 -19.01 -15.16 1.53
CA SER A 94 -19.18 -13.71 1.64
C SER A 94 -17.94 -13.05 2.23
N PHE A 95 -17.54 -11.91 1.68
CA PHE A 95 -16.46 -11.09 2.23
C PHE A 95 -16.85 -10.52 3.61
N ASN A 96 -15.96 -10.61 4.60
CA ASN A 96 -16.20 -10.10 5.96
C ASN A 96 -15.26 -8.91 6.25
N ASP A 97 -15.83 -7.71 6.22
CA ASP A 97 -15.09 -6.46 6.43
C ASP A 97 -14.50 -6.33 7.83
N THR A 98 -15.25 -6.73 8.86
CA THR A 98 -14.78 -6.66 10.25
C THR A 98 -13.56 -7.55 10.45
N TYR A 99 -13.63 -8.79 9.94
CA TYR A 99 -12.52 -9.74 10.04
C TYR A 99 -11.25 -9.22 9.36
N ILE A 100 -11.37 -8.67 8.14
CA ILE A 100 -10.19 -8.19 7.42
C ILE A 100 -9.60 -6.94 8.06
N LYS A 101 -10.42 -6.04 8.63
CA LYS A 101 -9.93 -4.87 9.38
C LYS A 101 -9.16 -5.29 10.63
N GLU A 102 -9.69 -6.21 11.42
CA GLU A 102 -9.01 -6.75 12.60
C GLU A 102 -7.69 -7.43 12.22
N LYS A 103 -7.72 -8.31 11.22
CA LYS A 103 -6.52 -8.99 10.71
C LYS A 103 -5.47 -8.02 10.18
N MET A 104 -5.89 -6.95 9.50
CA MET A 104 -5.00 -5.92 8.95
C MET A 104 -4.36 -5.09 10.06
N PHE A 105 -5.15 -4.70 11.07
CA PHE A 105 -4.66 -3.98 12.24
C PHE A 105 -3.59 -4.77 12.98
N GLU A 106 -3.88 -6.04 13.32
CA GLU A 106 -2.97 -6.92 14.05
C GLU A 106 -1.71 -7.28 13.25
N ALA A 107 -1.87 -7.60 11.96
CA ALA A 107 -0.76 -8.09 11.15
C ALA A 107 0.16 -6.97 10.63
N VAL A 108 -0.34 -5.75 10.50
CA VAL A 108 0.37 -4.66 9.82
C VAL A 108 0.36 -3.35 10.59
N GLU A 109 -0.82 -2.82 10.91
CA GLU A 109 -0.94 -1.41 11.27
C GLU A 109 -0.41 -1.11 12.68
N GLU A 110 -0.71 -1.98 13.65
CA GLU A 110 -0.16 -1.90 15.00
C GLU A 110 1.36 -2.19 14.99
N PRO A 111 1.85 -3.31 14.43
CA PRO A 111 3.29 -3.58 14.35
C PRO A 111 4.10 -2.47 13.67
N PHE A 112 3.57 -1.85 12.61
CA PHE A 112 4.23 -0.73 11.95
C PHE A 112 4.41 0.47 12.89
N THR A 113 3.41 0.74 13.72
CA THR A 113 3.38 1.89 14.63
C THR A 113 4.38 1.73 15.78
N PHE A 114 4.53 0.50 16.29
CA PHE A 114 5.49 0.16 17.36
C PHE A 114 6.89 -0.22 16.86
N LYS A 115 7.10 -0.26 15.53
CA LYS A 115 8.40 -0.59 14.94
C LYS A 115 9.48 0.39 15.39
N LYS A 116 10.64 -0.13 15.77
CA LYS A 116 11.84 0.68 16.09
C LYS A 116 12.77 0.70 14.89
N SER A 117 13.05 1.90 14.37
CA SER A 117 13.85 2.06 13.17
C SER A 117 15.34 1.86 13.44
N VAL A 118 15.98 1.11 12.54
CA VAL A 118 17.43 1.16 12.35
C VAL A 118 17.68 2.04 11.13
N PHE A 119 18.31 3.20 11.34
CA PHE A 119 18.55 4.16 10.27
C PHE A 119 19.70 3.68 9.38
N LEU A 120 19.37 3.02 8.28
CA LEU A 120 20.31 2.74 7.20
C LEU A 120 20.11 3.75 6.06
N GLU A 121 21.19 3.93 5.30
CA GLU A 121 21.49 4.90 4.22
C GLU A 121 20.32 5.67 3.57
N GLY A 122 20.57 6.95 3.26
CA GLY A 122 19.62 7.87 2.61
C GLY A 122 19.27 7.51 1.17
N ALA A 123 18.77 8.49 0.41
CA ALA A 123 18.25 8.29 -0.95
C ALA A 123 19.16 7.44 -1.85
N LYS A 124 18.55 6.52 -2.62
CA LYS A 124 19.25 5.50 -3.40
C LYS A 124 18.87 5.57 -4.87
N GLY A 125 19.86 5.43 -5.75
CA GLY A 125 19.66 5.39 -7.20
C GLY A 125 19.46 6.76 -7.83
N ASP A 126 19.45 6.78 -9.17
CA ASP A 126 19.12 7.96 -9.97
C ASP A 126 17.64 7.92 -10.35
N ILE A 127 16.93 9.02 -10.10
CA ILE A 127 15.48 9.10 -10.33
C ILE A 127 15.12 9.01 -11.80
N ILE A 128 15.93 9.57 -12.70
CA ILE A 128 15.64 9.56 -14.14
C ILE A 128 15.80 8.14 -14.67
N ASP A 129 16.91 7.49 -14.33
CA ASP A 129 17.17 6.10 -14.76
C ASP A 129 16.06 5.15 -14.27
N ILE A 130 15.67 5.25 -12.99
CA ILE A 130 14.62 4.41 -12.41
C ILE A 130 13.27 4.68 -13.06
N VAL A 131 12.85 5.95 -13.17
CA VAL A 131 11.54 6.29 -13.74
C VAL A 131 11.46 5.89 -15.21
N THR A 132 12.50 6.14 -16.00
CA THR A 132 12.54 5.75 -17.42
C THR A 132 12.43 4.23 -17.56
N THR A 133 13.22 3.47 -16.80
CA THR A 133 13.16 2.00 -16.82
C THR A 133 11.76 1.48 -16.47
N LYS A 134 11.16 2.00 -15.39
CA LYS A 134 9.82 1.57 -14.96
C LYS A 134 8.74 1.97 -15.96
N GLN A 135 8.83 3.17 -16.53
CA GLN A 135 7.89 3.61 -17.54
C GLN A 135 7.89 2.69 -18.77
N GLU A 136 9.07 2.28 -19.25
CA GLU A 136 9.21 1.34 -20.37
C GLU A 136 8.60 -0.03 -20.04
N GLU A 137 8.92 -0.60 -18.87
CA GLU A 137 8.36 -1.88 -18.39
C GLU A 137 6.83 -1.88 -18.37
N TRP A 138 6.23 -0.81 -17.84
CA TRP A 138 4.77 -0.68 -17.72
C TRP A 138 4.10 -0.45 -19.07
N ILE A 139 4.68 0.37 -19.96
CA ILE A 139 4.16 0.57 -21.33
C ILE A 139 4.13 -0.77 -22.07
N GLU A 140 5.23 -1.53 -22.04
CA GLU A 140 5.28 -2.84 -22.69
C GLU A 140 4.23 -3.81 -22.14
N LEU A 141 4.02 -3.81 -20.81
CA LEU A 141 3.01 -4.65 -20.18
C LEU A 141 1.60 -4.26 -20.66
N PHE A 142 1.27 -2.98 -20.68
CA PHE A 142 -0.04 -2.50 -21.14
C PHE A 142 -0.28 -2.78 -22.63
N ASP A 143 0.75 -2.68 -23.46
CA ASP A 143 0.66 -3.04 -24.88
C ASP A 143 0.42 -4.55 -25.07
N LYS A 144 1.12 -5.38 -24.31
CA LYS A 144 0.91 -6.85 -24.29
C LYS A 144 -0.52 -7.19 -23.87
N LEU A 145 -1.02 -6.61 -22.77
CA LEU A 145 -2.39 -6.82 -22.28
C LEU A 145 -3.44 -6.36 -23.30
N THR A 146 -3.22 -5.21 -23.94
CA THR A 146 -4.10 -4.69 -25.00
C THR A 146 -4.14 -5.64 -26.21
N THR A 147 -3.00 -6.21 -26.58
CA THR A 147 -2.89 -7.16 -27.70
C THR A 147 -3.56 -8.50 -27.39
N LEU A 148 -3.35 -9.03 -26.19
CA LEU A 148 -4.02 -10.26 -25.73
C LEU A 148 -5.54 -10.11 -25.76
N LYS A 149 -6.07 -9.01 -25.19
CA LYS A 149 -7.51 -8.73 -25.21
C LYS A 149 -8.09 -8.67 -26.63
N LYS A 150 -7.38 -8.06 -27.59
CA LYS A 150 -7.80 -8.03 -29.00
C LYS A 150 -7.81 -9.42 -29.63
N LYS A 151 -6.85 -10.28 -29.30
CA LYS A 151 -6.76 -11.66 -29.81
C LYS A 151 -7.91 -12.53 -29.31
N ASP A 152 -8.27 -12.42 -28.03
CA ASP A 152 -9.38 -13.16 -27.45
C ASP A 152 -10.73 -12.72 -28.02
N LEU A 153 -10.94 -11.40 -28.19
CA LEU A 153 -12.13 -10.84 -28.84
C LEU A 153 -12.29 -11.23 -30.32
N ASN A 154 -11.17 -11.50 -31.01
CA ASN A 154 -11.18 -11.92 -32.42
C ASN A 154 -11.28 -13.45 -32.60
N GLY A 155 -11.30 -14.23 -31.52
CA GLY A 155 -11.26 -15.70 -31.57
C GLY A 155 -12.40 -16.42 -30.85
N ILE A 156 -12.97 -15.86 -29.78
CA ILE A 156 -14.02 -16.50 -28.97
C ILE A 156 -14.95 -15.40 -28.43
N PHE A 157 -16.27 -15.58 -28.54
CA PHE A 157 -17.25 -14.76 -27.82
C PHE A 157 -17.01 -14.93 -26.32
N ILE A 158 -16.24 -14.04 -25.70
CA ILE A 158 -16.25 -13.91 -24.24
C ILE A 158 -17.56 -13.21 -23.90
N SER A 159 -18.51 -13.97 -23.36
CA SER A 159 -19.73 -13.46 -22.77
C SER A 159 -19.36 -12.54 -21.61
N ASN A 160 -19.28 -11.27 -21.96
CA ASN A 160 -19.37 -10.07 -21.14
C ASN A 160 -18.50 -9.93 -19.87
N PHE A 161 -17.79 -8.80 -19.85
CA PHE A 161 -17.31 -8.10 -18.66
C PHE A 161 -18.43 -7.69 -17.67
N SER A 162 -19.70 -8.04 -17.93
CA SER A 162 -20.82 -7.81 -17.02
C SER A 162 -20.77 -8.73 -15.80
N ASP A 163 -20.07 -9.86 -15.89
CA ASP A 163 -19.95 -10.80 -14.76
C ASP A 163 -18.97 -10.28 -13.70
N LEU A 164 -18.11 -9.32 -14.06
CA LEU A 164 -17.31 -8.53 -13.11
C LEU A 164 -18.08 -7.35 -12.49
N ARG A 165 -19.23 -6.93 -13.07
CA ARG A 165 -20.09 -5.94 -12.40
C ARG A 165 -20.81 -6.52 -11.19
N GLY A 166 -21.12 -7.81 -11.20
CA GLY A 166 -21.60 -8.50 -10.00
C GLY A 166 -20.59 -8.49 -8.85
N PHE A 167 -19.30 -8.36 -9.15
CA PHE A 167 -18.24 -8.21 -8.14
C PHE A 167 -18.13 -6.77 -7.62
N THR A 168 -18.35 -5.76 -8.48
CA THR A 168 -18.45 -4.35 -8.05
C THR A 168 -19.75 -4.02 -7.32
N ASP A 169 -20.78 -4.87 -7.46
CA ASP A 169 -22.03 -4.77 -6.72
C ASP A 169 -21.95 -5.50 -5.35
N GLN A 170 -20.93 -6.35 -5.13
CA GLN A 170 -20.64 -7.02 -3.86
C GLN A 170 -19.49 -6.37 -3.08
N VAL A 171 -18.62 -5.62 -3.75
CA VAL A 171 -17.62 -4.75 -3.13
C VAL A 171 -17.91 -3.33 -3.60
N SER A 172 -18.72 -2.64 -2.82
CA SER A 172 -19.10 -1.26 -3.03
C SER A 172 -17.88 -0.34 -2.86
N PHE A 173 -17.90 0.82 -3.53
CA PHE A 173 -16.85 1.83 -3.32
C PHE A 173 -16.75 2.27 -1.85
N THR A 174 -17.84 2.16 -1.10
CA THR A 174 -17.89 2.39 0.35
C THR A 174 -17.12 1.34 1.16
N ASP A 175 -16.98 0.10 0.66
CA ASP A 175 -16.17 -0.92 1.34
C ASP A 175 -14.67 -0.58 1.28
N PHE A 176 -14.23 0.17 0.26
CA PHE A 176 -12.86 0.69 0.13
C PHE A 176 -12.60 1.89 1.04
N ASP A 177 -13.58 2.78 1.19
CA ASP A 177 -13.50 3.93 2.12
C ASP A 177 -13.46 3.44 3.59
N ASP A 178 -14.25 2.41 3.90
CA ASP A 178 -14.38 1.85 5.24
C ASP A 178 -13.16 1.00 5.68
N ILE A 179 -12.36 0.47 4.75
CA ILE A 179 -11.06 -0.19 5.02
C ILE A 179 -9.86 0.77 4.90
N GLY A 180 -10.12 2.07 4.75
CA GLY A 180 -9.09 3.11 4.66
C GLY A 180 -8.29 3.09 3.35
N VAL A 181 -8.77 2.44 2.30
CA VAL A 181 -8.10 2.41 0.99
C VAL A 181 -8.48 3.66 0.20
N GLU A 182 -8.23 4.84 0.75
CA GLU A 182 -8.24 6.08 -0.02
C GLU A 182 -6.95 6.14 -0.86
N MET A 183 -7.09 5.95 -2.17
CA MET A 183 -6.06 6.33 -3.12
C MET A 183 -6.08 7.85 -3.24
N VAL A 184 -5.40 8.55 -2.33
CA VAL A 184 -5.21 10.00 -2.43
C VAL A 184 -4.38 10.26 -3.69
N LEU A 185 -5.07 10.68 -4.76
CA LEU A 185 -4.48 11.25 -5.98
C LEU A 185 -4.23 12.75 -5.77
#